data_AF-A0A3N5T8G0-F1
#
_entry.id   AF-A0A3N5T8G0-F1
#
_cell.length_a   1.000
_cell.length_b   1.000
_cell.length_c   1.000
_cell.angle_alpha   90.00
_cell.angle_beta   90.00
_cell.angle_gamma   90.00
#
_symmetry.space_group_name_H-M   'P 1'
#
loop_
_entity.id
_entity.type
_entity.pdbx_description
1 polymer ?
#
loop_
_entity_poly.entity_id
_entity_poly.type
_entity_poly.pdbx_seq_one_letter_code
_entity_poly.pdbx_strand_id
1 'polypeptide(L)'
;MSFETREEVLEKVIAMPKPKCPHCGVEMSLWEEPPMHMGDGLGWGTPFLFICFSDDCSLYREGWKHIEESYAHKASYRCMNYPGTDVFEVMPVFSDMGGRGQICDDQAMAEQEVSKEAIKRGFNLLAEFFTTKDGPGMMRLLLDPTEPARVRLKAAEMIGDLGEVESIEPLRNVRFGNELIQKKVDEAVAKIHERHFTRECPFCAEIIKRRANVCKHCGKEVAGT
;
A
#
# COMPACT_ATOMS: atom_id res chain seq x y z
N MET A 1 -7.22 18.98 -1.83
CA MET A 1 -8.13 17.83 -1.88
C MET A 1 -7.24 16.59 -1.91
N SER A 2 -7.34 15.75 -0.88
CA SER A 2 -6.58 14.50 -0.83
C SER A 2 -7.17 13.57 -1.89
N PHE A 3 -6.42 13.23 -2.93
CA PHE A 3 -6.82 12.16 -3.84
C PHE A 3 -6.60 10.85 -3.08
N GLU A 4 -7.67 10.11 -2.80
CA GLU A 4 -7.56 8.79 -2.19
C GLU A 4 -7.01 7.83 -3.24
N THR A 5 -5.98 7.08 -2.88
CA THR A 5 -5.43 6.06 -3.76
C THR A 5 -6.37 4.86 -3.83
N ARG A 6 -6.33 4.10 -4.93
CA ARG A 6 -7.12 2.87 -5.10
C ARG A 6 -6.93 1.92 -3.90
N GLU A 7 -5.70 1.79 -3.42
CA GLU A 7 -5.35 0.92 -2.29
C GLU A 7 -5.98 1.40 -0.98
N GLU A 8 -5.97 2.71 -0.71
CA GLU A 8 -6.64 3.28 0.47
C GLU A 8 -8.16 3.08 0.43
N VAL A 9 -8.79 3.17 -0.74
CA VAL A 9 -10.22 2.89 -0.90
C VAL A 9 -10.51 1.41 -0.68
N LEU A 10 -9.68 0.51 -1.22
CA LEU A 10 -9.81 -0.94 -1.00
C LEU A 10 -9.76 -1.29 0.48
N GLU A 11 -8.79 -0.75 1.22
CA GLU A 11 -8.65 -0.98 2.66
C GLU A 11 -9.91 -0.53 3.44
N LYS A 12 -10.48 0.62 3.07
CA LYS A 12 -11.72 1.11 3.67
C LYS A 12 -12.91 0.20 3.37
N VAL A 13 -13.08 -0.19 2.11
CA VAL A 13 -14.24 -0.99 1.66
C VAL A 13 -14.20 -2.41 2.23
N ILE A 14 -13.02 -3.02 2.35
CA ILE A 14 -12.86 -4.33 3.00
C ILE A 14 -13.24 -4.28 4.49
N ALA A 15 -12.95 -3.17 5.17
CA ALA A 15 -13.30 -3.00 6.58
C ALA A 15 -14.81 -2.76 6.82
N MET A 16 -15.58 -2.47 5.76
CA MET A 16 -17.01 -2.27 5.85
C MET A 16 -17.77 -3.60 5.93
N PRO A 17 -18.93 -3.63 6.60
CA PRO A 17 -19.79 -4.81 6.58
C PRO A 17 -20.29 -5.04 5.15
N LYS A 18 -20.18 -6.28 4.66
CA LYS A 18 -20.73 -6.67 3.37
C LYS A 18 -22.27 -6.58 3.42
N PRO A 19 -22.90 -5.82 2.50
CA PRO A 19 -24.36 -5.70 2.47
C PRO A 19 -24.99 -7.03 2.03
N LYS A 20 -26.25 -7.22 2.45
CA LYS A 20 -27.08 -8.33 1.96
C LYS A 20 -27.90 -7.86 0.77
N CYS A 21 -28.00 -8.68 -0.25
CA CYS A 21 -28.83 -8.38 -1.41
C CYS A 21 -30.31 -8.25 -0.99
N PRO A 22 -31.02 -7.16 -1.34
CA PRO A 22 -32.42 -6.98 -0.98
C PRO A 22 -33.37 -7.99 -1.65
N HIS A 23 -32.93 -8.65 -2.72
CA HIS A 23 -33.75 -9.59 -3.48
C HIS A 23 -33.64 -11.05 -3.01
N CYS A 24 -32.49 -11.45 -2.47
CA CYS A 24 -32.24 -12.85 -2.10
C CYS A 24 -31.64 -13.04 -0.70
N GLY A 25 -31.27 -11.95 0.00
CA GLY A 25 -30.72 -11.99 1.35
C GLY A 25 -29.30 -12.54 1.49
N VAL A 26 -28.68 -12.98 0.38
CA VAL A 26 -27.30 -13.48 0.35
C VAL A 26 -26.33 -12.31 0.51
N GLU A 27 -25.24 -12.55 1.24
CA GLU A 27 -24.14 -11.59 1.38
C GLU A 27 -23.49 -11.32 0.01
N MET A 28 -23.28 -10.04 -0.29
CA MET A 28 -22.74 -9.61 -1.59
C MET A 28 -21.21 -9.73 -1.61
N SER A 29 -20.65 -10.00 -2.78
CA SER A 29 -19.20 -10.13 -2.96
C SER A 29 -18.57 -8.79 -3.31
N LEU A 30 -17.33 -8.58 -2.87
CA LEU A 30 -16.53 -7.43 -3.31
C LEU A 30 -16.16 -7.59 -4.78
N TRP A 31 -16.33 -6.51 -5.55
CA TRP A 31 -16.07 -6.47 -6.98
C TRP A 31 -15.24 -5.24 -7.33
N GLU A 32 -14.15 -5.43 -8.09
CA GLU A 32 -13.32 -4.34 -8.59
C GLU A 32 -13.79 -3.87 -9.96
N GLU A 33 -13.87 -2.55 -10.12
CA GLU A 33 -14.15 -1.95 -11.41
C GLU A 33 -12.98 -2.20 -12.38
N PRO A 34 -13.24 -2.68 -13.61
CA PRO A 34 -12.19 -2.84 -14.60
C PRO A 34 -11.41 -1.53 -14.84
N PRO A 35 -10.09 -1.59 -14.99
CA PRO A 35 -9.26 -0.40 -15.19
C PRO A 35 -9.55 0.33 -16.51
N MET A 36 -10.23 -0.34 -17.44
CA MET A 36 -10.72 0.21 -18.70
C MET A 36 -12.24 0.27 -18.63
N HIS A 37 -12.79 1.47 -18.45
CA HIS A 37 -14.24 1.69 -18.45
C HIS A 37 -14.81 1.47 -19.86
N MET A 38 -15.84 0.62 -19.96
CA MET A 38 -16.57 0.37 -21.21
C MET A 38 -17.76 1.34 -21.31
N GLY A 39 -18.01 1.89 -22.50
CA GLY A 39 -19.13 2.82 -22.74
C GLY A 39 -18.69 4.29 -22.81
N ASP A 40 -19.30 5.14 -21.98
CA ASP A 40 -19.02 6.59 -21.92
C ASP A 40 -17.73 6.95 -21.17
N GLY A 41 -17.08 5.96 -20.54
CA GLY A 41 -15.82 6.11 -19.82
C GLY A 41 -15.97 6.70 -18.42
N LEU A 42 -17.20 6.88 -17.91
CA LEU A 42 -17.43 7.47 -16.58
C LEU A 42 -17.39 6.45 -15.44
N GLY A 43 -17.63 5.17 -15.75
CA GLY A 43 -17.63 4.10 -14.76
C GLY A 43 -18.70 4.30 -13.69
N TRP A 44 -18.44 3.79 -12.49
CA TRP A 44 -19.37 3.86 -11.35
C TRP A 44 -18.96 4.88 -10.28
N GLY A 45 -17.94 5.71 -10.53
CA GLY A 45 -17.49 6.74 -9.60
C GLY A 45 -16.80 6.21 -8.33
N THR A 46 -16.65 4.90 -8.18
CA THR A 46 -15.88 4.23 -7.13
C THR A 46 -15.17 3.00 -7.71
N PRO A 47 -13.91 2.74 -7.33
CA PRO A 47 -13.16 1.58 -7.84
C PRO A 47 -13.68 0.23 -7.34
N PHE A 48 -14.48 0.21 -6.27
CA PHE A 48 -15.02 -1.02 -5.69
C PHE A 48 -16.52 -0.91 -5.43
N LEU A 49 -17.22 -2.01 -5.70
CA LEU A 49 -18.66 -2.18 -5.48
C LEU A 49 -18.92 -3.52 -4.77
N PHE A 50 -20.09 -3.64 -4.15
CA PHE A 50 -20.61 -4.94 -3.72
C PHE A 50 -21.62 -5.45 -4.74
N ILE A 51 -21.47 -6.68 -5.23
CA ILE A 51 -22.35 -7.27 -6.24
C ILE A 51 -22.89 -8.62 -5.79
N CYS A 52 -24.18 -8.86 -6.04
CA CYS A 52 -24.82 -10.13 -5.78
C CYS A 52 -24.57 -11.11 -6.95
N PHE A 53 -23.74 -12.13 -6.70
CA PHE A 53 -23.44 -13.19 -7.68
C PHE A 53 -24.27 -14.47 -7.50
N SER A 54 -25.27 -14.46 -6.61
CA SER A 54 -26.19 -15.60 -6.43
C SER A 54 -27.01 -15.81 -7.71
N ASP A 55 -26.91 -17.01 -8.28
CA ASP A 55 -27.69 -17.39 -9.47
C ASP A 55 -29.15 -17.73 -9.12
N ASP A 56 -29.47 -17.90 -7.84
CA ASP A 56 -30.82 -18.09 -7.33
C ASP A 56 -31.54 -16.78 -6.99
N CYS A 57 -30.87 -15.64 -7.19
CA CYS A 57 -31.47 -14.34 -6.96
C CYS A 57 -32.65 -14.09 -7.91
N SER A 58 -33.82 -13.68 -7.36
CA SER A 58 -35.03 -13.41 -8.15
C SER A 58 -34.78 -12.37 -9.24
N LEU A 59 -34.09 -11.27 -8.91
CA LEU A 59 -33.70 -10.23 -9.86
C LEU A 59 -32.91 -10.80 -11.05
N TYR A 60 -31.97 -11.71 -10.79
CA TYR A 60 -31.13 -12.31 -11.83
C TYR A 60 -31.90 -13.35 -12.67
N ARG A 61 -32.74 -14.18 -12.04
CA ARG A 61 -33.49 -15.21 -12.77
C ARG A 61 -34.60 -14.61 -13.63
N GLU A 62 -35.34 -13.66 -13.07
CA GLU A 62 -36.44 -12.98 -13.75
C GLU A 62 -35.92 -11.97 -14.79
N GLY A 63 -34.75 -11.37 -14.55
CA GLY A 63 -34.10 -10.45 -15.48
C GLY A 63 -33.86 -11.04 -16.87
N TRP A 64 -33.48 -12.33 -16.97
CA TRP A 64 -33.31 -13.00 -18.27
C TRP A 64 -34.56 -12.96 -19.12
N LYS A 65 -35.71 -13.29 -18.53
CA LYS A 65 -37.00 -13.26 -19.23
C LYS A 65 -37.43 -11.82 -19.54
N HIS A 66 -37.28 -10.93 -18.57
CA HIS A 66 -37.70 -9.53 -18.71
C HIS A 66 -36.98 -8.83 -19.86
N ILE A 67 -35.65 -8.99 -19.98
CA ILE A 67 -34.89 -8.36 -21.06
C ILE A 67 -35.16 -9.02 -22.40
N GLU A 68 -35.30 -10.35 -22.42
CA GLU A 68 -35.64 -11.09 -23.63
C GLU A 68 -37.00 -10.67 -24.19
N GLU A 69 -38.02 -10.55 -23.35
CA GLU A 69 -39.37 -10.14 -23.75
C GLU A 69 -39.45 -8.66 -24.14
N SER A 70 -38.73 -7.78 -23.43
CA SER A 70 -38.83 -6.32 -23.64
C SER A 70 -37.93 -5.83 -24.77
N TYR A 71 -36.76 -6.44 -24.96
CA TYR A 71 -35.69 -5.94 -25.83
C TYR A 71 -35.17 -6.97 -26.83
N ALA A 72 -35.70 -8.21 -26.84
CA ALA A 72 -35.23 -9.29 -27.70
C ALA A 72 -33.73 -9.58 -27.57
N HIS A 73 -33.16 -9.31 -26.39
CA HIS A 73 -31.75 -9.53 -26.08
C HIS A 73 -31.60 -10.50 -24.92
N LYS A 74 -30.62 -11.42 -25.01
CA LYS A 74 -30.28 -12.34 -23.94
C LYS A 74 -29.34 -11.66 -22.94
N ALA A 75 -29.90 -11.02 -21.92
CA ALA A 75 -29.17 -10.43 -20.81
C ALA A 75 -30.02 -10.51 -19.52
N SER A 76 -29.39 -10.24 -18.38
CA SER A 76 -30.07 -10.11 -17.09
C SER A 76 -29.45 -8.98 -16.28
N TYR A 77 -29.87 -8.84 -15.02
CA TYR A 77 -29.38 -7.86 -14.07
C TYR A 77 -28.79 -8.55 -12.84
N ARG A 78 -27.69 -8.00 -12.30
CA ARG A 78 -27.22 -8.30 -10.95
C ARG A 78 -27.39 -7.07 -10.07
N CYS A 79 -27.77 -7.28 -8.82
CA CYS A 79 -27.88 -6.19 -7.85
C CYS A 79 -26.48 -5.75 -7.43
N MET A 80 -26.24 -4.45 -7.42
CA MET A 80 -25.00 -3.84 -6.93
C MET A 80 -25.29 -2.80 -5.85
N ASN A 81 -24.30 -2.54 -5.00
CA ASN A 81 -24.36 -1.57 -3.91
C ASN A 81 -23.07 -0.77 -3.84
N TYR A 82 -23.20 0.54 -3.61
CA TYR A 82 -22.07 1.43 -3.37
C TYR A 82 -21.61 1.30 -1.91
N PRO A 83 -20.31 1.01 -1.66
CA PRO A 83 -19.79 0.82 -0.31
C PRO A 83 -20.14 1.96 0.64
N GLY A 84 -20.63 1.61 1.84
CA GLY A 84 -21.00 2.58 2.87
C GLY A 84 -22.35 3.28 2.65
N THR A 85 -23.14 2.86 1.67
CA THR A 85 -24.47 3.40 1.39
C THR A 85 -25.54 2.31 1.35
N ASP A 86 -26.80 2.71 1.52
CA ASP A 86 -27.96 1.84 1.28
C ASP A 86 -28.52 2.00 -0.15
N VAL A 87 -27.70 2.51 -1.08
CA VAL A 87 -28.07 2.69 -2.48
C VAL A 87 -27.81 1.38 -3.23
N PHE A 88 -28.89 0.77 -3.72
CA PHE A 88 -28.83 -0.43 -4.55
C PHE A 88 -29.25 -0.09 -5.96
N GLU A 89 -28.43 -0.51 -6.92
CA GLU A 89 -28.67 -0.35 -8.34
C GLU A 89 -28.53 -1.70 -9.05
N VAL A 90 -28.68 -1.70 -10.37
CA VAL A 90 -28.63 -2.91 -11.20
C VAL A 90 -27.53 -2.80 -12.24
N MET A 91 -26.70 -3.83 -12.32
CA MET A 91 -25.67 -4.00 -13.34
C MET A 91 -26.17 -4.99 -14.39
N PRO A 92 -26.26 -4.62 -15.68
CA PRO A 92 -26.60 -5.56 -16.73
C PRO A 92 -25.48 -6.59 -16.95
N VAL A 93 -25.86 -7.85 -17.14
CA VAL A 93 -24.97 -8.96 -17.43
C VAL A 93 -25.43 -9.71 -18.67
N PHE A 94 -24.50 -9.96 -19.59
CA PHE A 94 -24.78 -10.59 -20.90
C PHE A 94 -24.50 -12.10 -20.93
N SER A 95 -23.99 -12.64 -19.83
CA SER A 95 -23.77 -14.07 -19.62
C SER A 95 -23.85 -14.40 -18.13
N ASP A 96 -23.96 -15.68 -17.83
CA ASP A 96 -23.74 -16.28 -16.52
C ASP A 96 -22.40 -15.90 -15.89
N MET A 97 -21.36 -15.75 -16.73
CA MET A 97 -20.04 -15.28 -16.33
C MET A 97 -19.91 -13.76 -16.23
N GLY A 98 -20.96 -13.00 -16.57
CA GLY A 98 -20.95 -11.54 -16.54
C GLY A 98 -20.59 -10.99 -15.15
N GLY A 99 -19.52 -10.19 -15.10
CA GLY A 99 -19.01 -9.57 -13.87
C GLY A 99 -18.17 -10.49 -12.98
N ARG A 100 -18.19 -11.82 -13.17
CA ARG A 100 -17.49 -12.76 -12.28
C ARG A 100 -15.96 -12.69 -12.33
N GLY A 101 -15.40 -12.16 -13.41
CA GLY A 101 -13.95 -12.03 -13.59
C GLY A 101 -13.27 -11.00 -12.67
N GLN A 102 -14.02 -10.11 -12.02
CA GLN A 102 -13.49 -9.07 -11.13
C GLN A 102 -13.93 -9.26 -9.67
N ILE A 103 -14.31 -10.48 -9.28
CA ILE A 103 -14.64 -10.80 -7.88
C ILE A 103 -13.35 -10.83 -7.07
N CYS A 104 -13.27 -10.02 -6.01
CA CYS A 104 -12.08 -9.84 -5.19
C CYS A 104 -12.07 -10.65 -3.89
N ASP A 105 -13.10 -11.46 -3.62
CA ASP A 105 -13.38 -12.00 -2.28
C ASP A 105 -12.25 -12.86 -1.67
N ASP A 106 -11.55 -13.69 -2.45
CA ASP A 106 -10.57 -14.64 -1.89
C ASP A 106 -9.11 -14.16 -2.02
N GLN A 107 -8.75 -13.54 -3.14
CA GLN A 107 -7.37 -13.15 -3.42
C GLN A 107 -6.97 -11.87 -2.67
N ALA A 108 -7.84 -10.86 -2.63
CA ALA A 108 -7.53 -9.60 -1.95
C ALA A 108 -7.45 -9.76 -0.42
N MET A 109 -8.30 -10.63 0.14
CA MET A 109 -8.25 -10.96 1.57
C MET A 109 -6.97 -11.71 1.94
N ALA A 110 -6.58 -12.71 1.14
CA ALA A 110 -5.35 -13.48 1.37
C ALA A 110 -4.09 -12.60 1.23
N GLU A 111 -4.02 -11.75 0.22
CA GLU A 111 -2.91 -10.80 0.04
C GLU A 111 -2.80 -9.81 1.21
N GLN A 112 -3.95 -9.35 1.73
CA GLN A 112 -3.97 -8.45 2.88
C GLN A 112 -3.56 -9.16 4.17
N GLU A 113 -3.97 -10.41 4.39
CA GLU A 113 -3.52 -11.21 5.54
C GLU A 113 -2.02 -11.43 5.49
N VAL A 114 -1.47 -11.83 4.33
CA VAL A 114 -0.03 -12.00 4.12
C VAL A 114 0.71 -10.68 4.37
N SER A 115 0.21 -9.55 3.86
CA SER A 115 0.79 -8.24 4.09
C SER A 115 0.75 -7.82 5.57
N LYS A 116 -0.39 -8.03 6.26
CA LYS A 116 -0.54 -7.77 7.70
C LYS A 116 0.40 -8.64 8.53
N GLU A 117 0.56 -9.91 8.18
CA GLU A 117 1.49 -10.82 8.84
C GLU A 117 2.94 -10.41 8.61
N ALA A 118 3.31 -10.02 7.39
CA ALA A 118 4.64 -9.51 7.08
C ALA A 118 4.95 -8.24 7.89
N ILE A 119 4.01 -7.31 8.00
CA ILE A 119 4.16 -6.11 8.84
C ILE A 119 4.38 -6.50 10.30
N LYS A 120 3.54 -7.37 10.88
CA LYS A 120 3.68 -7.82 12.28
C LYS A 120 5.04 -8.48 12.52
N ARG A 121 5.45 -9.36 11.61
CA ARG A 121 6.76 -10.02 11.65
C ARG A 121 7.90 -8.99 11.62
N GLY A 122 7.85 -8.04 10.69
CA GLY A 122 8.88 -7.00 10.56
C GLY A 122 9.00 -6.14 11.82
N PHE A 123 7.89 -5.73 12.43
CA PHE A 123 7.92 -4.97 13.70
C PHE A 123 8.43 -5.80 14.89
N ASN A 124 8.11 -7.09 14.96
CA ASN A 124 8.65 -7.97 15.99
C ASN A 124 10.18 -8.12 15.87
N LEU A 125 10.68 -8.31 14.65
CA LEU A 125 12.12 -8.37 14.39
C LEU A 125 12.81 -7.05 14.73
N LEU A 126 12.21 -5.91 14.38
CA LEU A 126 12.76 -4.61 14.75
C LEU A 126 12.84 -4.43 16.27
N ALA A 127 11.82 -4.84 17.02
CA ALA A 127 11.84 -4.80 18.48
C ALA A 127 12.97 -5.67 19.07
N GLU A 128 13.18 -6.86 18.51
CA GLU A 128 14.29 -7.74 18.90
C GLU A 128 15.65 -7.09 18.59
N PHE A 129 15.84 -6.56 17.38
CA PHE A 129 17.06 -5.86 17.00
C PHE A 129 17.32 -4.63 17.88
N PHE A 130 16.28 -3.94 18.34
CA PHE A 130 16.43 -2.79 19.24
C PHE A 130 16.97 -3.19 20.60
N THR A 131 16.42 -4.26 21.17
CA THR A 131 16.82 -4.74 22.49
C THR A 131 18.22 -5.35 22.48
N THR A 132 18.58 -6.06 21.41
CA THR A 132 19.91 -6.65 21.19
C THR A 132 20.95 -5.66 20.66
N LYS A 133 20.51 -4.47 20.21
CA LYS A 133 21.32 -3.45 19.53
C LYS A 133 21.98 -3.95 18.24
N ASP A 134 21.29 -4.80 17.50
CA ASP A 134 21.75 -5.31 16.21
C ASP A 134 21.50 -4.28 15.08
N GLY A 135 22.50 -3.41 14.85
CA GLY A 135 22.48 -2.44 13.75
C GLY A 135 22.43 -3.08 12.35
N PRO A 136 23.27 -4.10 12.04
CA PRO A 136 23.21 -4.83 10.77
C PRO A 136 21.84 -5.45 10.47
N GLY A 137 21.17 -6.02 11.48
CA GLY A 137 19.82 -6.57 11.33
C GLY A 137 18.78 -5.52 10.90
N MET A 138 18.79 -4.34 11.53
CA MET A 138 17.91 -3.23 11.14
C MET A 138 18.22 -2.73 9.73
N MET A 139 19.50 -2.64 9.39
CA MET A 139 19.94 -2.20 8.07
C MET A 139 19.48 -3.15 6.97
N ARG A 140 19.55 -4.47 7.21
CA ARG A 140 19.02 -5.47 6.27
C ARG A 140 17.53 -5.26 6.00
N LEU A 141 16.70 -5.06 7.04
CA LEU A 141 15.26 -4.81 6.88
C LEU A 141 14.98 -3.51 6.11
N LEU A 142 15.75 -2.45 6.35
CA LEU A 142 15.60 -1.19 5.62
C LEU A 142 15.93 -1.34 4.12
N LEU A 143 17.01 -2.07 3.82
CA LEU A 143 17.52 -2.22 2.46
C LEU A 143 16.70 -3.21 1.62
N ASP A 144 15.99 -4.15 2.24
CA ASP A 144 15.16 -5.13 1.55
C ASP A 144 13.95 -4.46 0.87
N PRO A 145 13.83 -4.51 -0.47
CA PRO A 145 12.68 -3.94 -1.17
C PRO A 145 11.40 -4.75 -1.02
N THR A 146 11.49 -6.01 -0.59
CA THR A 146 10.33 -6.89 -0.36
C THR A 146 9.64 -6.61 0.96
N GLU A 147 10.32 -5.92 1.89
CA GLU A 147 9.76 -5.58 3.18
C GLU A 147 8.75 -4.42 3.08
N PRO A 148 7.66 -4.44 3.88
CA PRO A 148 6.65 -3.40 3.85
C PRO A 148 7.22 -2.02 4.14
N ALA A 149 6.75 -1.00 3.41
CA ALA A 149 7.24 0.38 3.53
C ALA A 149 7.21 0.91 4.99
N ARG A 150 6.18 0.54 5.77
CA ARG A 150 6.06 0.94 7.19
C ARG A 150 7.16 0.36 8.07
N VAL A 151 7.57 -0.89 7.83
CA VAL A 151 8.67 -1.55 8.54
C VAL A 151 9.99 -0.85 8.20
N ARG A 152 10.22 -0.58 6.91
CA ARG A 152 11.42 0.13 6.43
C ARG A 152 11.53 1.54 7.00
N LEU A 153 10.43 2.30 7.05
CA LEU A 153 10.39 3.62 7.70
C LEU A 153 10.81 3.55 9.17
N LYS A 154 10.30 2.56 9.91
CA LYS A 154 10.65 2.38 11.32
C LYS A 154 12.10 1.94 11.50
N ALA A 155 12.59 1.06 10.62
CA ALA A 155 13.98 0.64 10.61
C ALA A 155 14.93 1.84 10.42
N ALA A 156 14.65 2.74 9.48
CA ALA A 156 15.43 3.96 9.27
C ALA A 156 15.48 4.84 10.53
N GLU A 157 14.33 5.04 11.20
CA GLU A 157 14.26 5.80 12.44
C GLU A 157 15.15 5.20 13.53
N MET A 158 15.08 3.88 13.72
CA MET A 158 15.83 3.15 14.75
C MET A 158 17.34 3.14 14.47
N ILE A 159 17.75 3.05 13.20
CA ILE A 159 19.15 3.21 12.80
C ILE A 159 19.64 4.63 13.12
N GLY A 160 18.81 5.65 12.98
CA GLY A 160 19.17 7.01 13.40
C GLY A 160 19.51 7.12 14.89
N ASP A 161 18.81 6.34 15.73
CA ASP A 161 18.92 6.38 17.19
C ASP A 161 20.00 5.44 17.76
N LEU A 162 20.36 4.36 17.06
CA LEU A 162 21.34 3.35 17.50
C LEU A 162 22.58 3.25 16.63
N GLY A 163 22.50 3.64 15.35
CA GLY A 163 23.54 3.44 14.36
C GLY A 163 24.88 4.09 14.72
N GLU A 164 25.95 3.45 14.27
CA GLU A 164 27.30 3.98 14.39
C GLU A 164 27.72 4.70 13.11
N VAL A 165 28.90 5.30 13.13
CA VAL A 165 29.44 6.05 11.97
C VAL A 165 29.56 5.16 10.72
N GLU A 166 29.80 3.87 10.91
CA GLU A 166 29.89 2.87 9.84
C GLU A 166 28.56 2.65 9.11
N SER A 167 27.43 2.98 9.74
CA SER A 167 26.10 2.86 9.13
C SER A 167 25.81 3.95 8.09
N ILE A 168 26.58 5.04 8.04
CA ILE A 168 26.31 6.18 7.13
C ILE A 168 26.60 5.82 5.68
N GLU A 169 27.75 5.18 5.41
CA GLU A 169 28.19 4.86 4.05
C GLU A 169 27.19 3.92 3.32
N PRO A 170 26.67 2.84 3.92
CA PRO A 170 25.63 2.03 3.31
C PRO A 170 24.33 2.81 3.02
N LEU A 171 23.93 3.72 3.91
CA LEU A 171 22.70 4.51 3.74
C LEU A 171 22.80 5.50 2.59
N ARG A 172 23.98 6.11 2.38
CA ARG A 172 24.23 7.04 1.27
C ARG A 172 24.33 6.35 -0.09
N ASN A 173 24.81 5.11 -0.11
CA ASN A 173 25.02 4.36 -1.34
C ASN A 173 23.75 3.71 -1.93
N VAL A 174 22.61 3.81 -1.25
CA VAL A 174 21.34 3.22 -1.69
C VAL A 174 20.35 4.31 -2.06
N ARG A 175 19.69 4.13 -3.22
CA ARG A 175 18.58 4.98 -3.66
C ARG A 175 17.27 4.29 -3.32
N PHE A 176 16.46 4.92 -2.47
CA PHE A 176 15.14 4.42 -2.13
C PHE A 176 14.12 4.97 -3.14
N GLY A 177 13.31 4.09 -3.75
CA GLY A 177 12.26 4.52 -4.69
C GLY A 177 11.10 5.29 -4.03
N ASN A 178 10.99 5.24 -2.70
CA ASN A 178 9.96 5.95 -1.94
C ASN A 178 10.56 7.19 -1.26
N GLU A 179 10.03 8.37 -1.58
CA GLU A 179 10.51 9.66 -1.07
C GLU A 179 10.44 9.78 0.46
N LEU A 180 9.42 9.19 1.09
CA LEU A 180 9.27 9.21 2.54
C LEU A 180 10.37 8.39 3.23
N ILE A 181 10.75 7.25 2.64
CA ILE A 181 11.84 6.42 3.15
C ILE A 181 13.17 7.17 2.98
N GLN A 182 13.41 7.77 1.81
CA GLN A 182 14.62 8.55 1.56
C GLN A 182 14.78 9.68 2.58
N LYS A 183 13.72 10.47 2.79
CA LYS A 183 13.72 11.55 3.79
C LYS A 183 14.04 11.04 5.19
N LYS A 184 13.47 9.89 5.59
CA LYS A 184 13.74 9.29 6.90
C LYS A 184 15.18 8.80 7.03
N VAL A 185 15.77 8.29 5.95
CA VAL A 185 17.18 7.90 5.92
C VAL A 185 18.09 9.11 6.05
N ASP A 186 17.78 10.21 5.36
CA ASP A 186 18.56 11.46 5.48
C ASP A 186 18.46 12.04 6.90
N GLU A 187 17.28 12.00 7.53
CA GLU A 187 17.08 12.33 8.95
C GLU A 187 17.92 11.42 9.86
N ALA A 188 17.99 10.12 9.57
CA ALA A 188 18.78 9.16 10.34
C ALA A 188 20.28 9.44 10.24
N VAL A 189 20.80 9.73 9.05
CA VAL A 189 22.21 10.11 8.83
C VAL A 189 22.55 11.40 9.59
N ALA A 190 21.67 12.41 9.54
CA ALA A 190 21.85 13.65 10.31
C ALA A 190 21.91 13.40 11.82
N LYS A 191 21.02 12.55 12.36
CA LYS A 191 21.04 12.14 13.78
C LYS A 191 22.35 11.41 14.16
N ILE A 192 22.86 10.53 13.31
CA ILE A 192 24.13 9.82 13.57
C ILE A 192 25.28 10.84 13.64
N HIS A 193 25.35 11.78 12.70
CA HIS A 193 26.37 12.83 12.71
C HIS A 193 26.31 13.71 13.96
N GLU A 194 25.10 14.08 14.39
CA GLU A 194 24.91 14.88 15.60
C GLU A 194 25.39 14.15 16.86
N ARG A 195 24.99 12.88 17.04
CA ARG A 195 25.39 12.06 18.21
C ARG A 195 26.90 11.82 18.28
N HIS A 196 27.55 11.61 17.13
CA HIS A 196 28.99 11.32 17.06
C HIS A 196 29.86 12.56 16.85
N PHE A 197 29.28 13.77 16.83
CA PHE A 197 29.97 15.04 16.55
C PHE A 197 30.80 15.00 15.24
N THR A 198 30.26 14.36 14.22
CA THR A 198 30.87 14.23 12.88
C THR A 198 30.06 15.00 11.83
N ARG A 199 30.61 15.13 10.63
CA ARG A 199 29.96 15.64 9.42
C ARG A 199 30.67 15.08 8.18
N GLU A 200 30.01 15.13 7.04
CA GLU A 200 30.62 14.79 5.75
C GLU A 200 31.47 15.96 5.23
N CYS A 201 32.62 15.66 4.62
CA CYS A 201 33.43 16.66 3.94
C CYS A 201 32.75 17.08 2.62
N PRO A 202 32.54 18.38 2.35
CA PRO A 202 31.85 18.84 1.14
C PRO A 202 32.63 18.55 -0.16
N PHE A 203 33.91 18.19 -0.07
CA PHE A 203 34.75 17.94 -1.24
C PHE A 203 34.98 16.47 -1.57
N CYS A 204 35.05 15.61 -0.55
CA CYS A 204 35.37 14.20 -0.73
C CYS A 204 34.37 13.24 -0.07
N ALA A 205 33.27 13.75 0.49
CA ALA A 205 32.22 13.01 1.21
C ALA A 205 32.68 12.21 2.46
N GLU A 206 33.97 12.08 2.70
CA GLU A 206 34.53 11.41 3.89
C GLU A 206 34.06 12.01 5.21
N ILE A 207 33.90 11.15 6.20
CA ILE A 207 33.42 11.54 7.53
C ILE A 207 34.56 12.19 8.33
N ILE A 208 34.35 13.45 8.70
CA ILE A 208 35.28 14.26 9.47
C ILE A 208 34.63 14.72 10.79
N LYS A 209 35.46 15.13 11.75
CA LYS A 209 34.95 15.75 12.99
C LYS A 209 34.27 17.07 12.66
N ARG A 210 33.17 17.39 13.34
CA ARG A 210 32.41 18.64 13.11
C ARG A 210 33.27 19.90 13.28
N ARG A 211 34.23 19.87 14.22
CA ARG A 211 35.18 20.96 14.49
C ARG A 211 36.45 20.96 13.61
N ALA A 212 36.54 20.07 12.63
CA ALA A 212 37.73 20.01 11.77
C ALA A 212 37.73 21.23 10.83
N ASN A 213 38.84 21.97 10.83
CA ASN A 213 39.09 23.09 9.91
C ASN A 213 39.74 22.64 8.61
N VAL A 214 40.46 21.51 8.62
CA VAL A 214 41.09 20.91 7.44
C VAL A 214 40.69 19.44 7.38
N CYS A 215 40.31 18.97 6.21
CA CYS A 215 39.97 17.57 6.01
C CYS A 215 41.24 16.71 6.00
N LYS A 216 41.29 15.67 6.85
CA LYS A 216 42.43 14.73 6.93
C LYS A 216 42.59 13.85 5.69
N HIS A 217 41.57 13.75 4.85
CA HIS A 217 41.57 12.89 3.65
C HIS A 217 41.98 13.64 2.40
N CYS A 218 41.36 14.79 2.12
CA CYS A 218 41.63 15.57 0.90
C CYS A 218 42.50 16.80 1.12
N GLY A 219 42.86 17.15 2.36
CA GLY A 219 43.72 18.29 2.70
C GLY A 219 43.10 19.67 2.49
N LYS A 220 41.84 19.76 2.03
CA LYS A 220 41.14 21.03 1.79
C LYS A 220 40.63 21.64 3.09
N GLU A 221 40.58 22.96 3.12
CA GLU A 221 40.00 23.72 4.22
C GLU A 221 38.47 23.60 4.19
N VAL A 222 37.90 23.23 5.34
CA VAL A 222 36.47 22.95 5.57
C VAL A 222 35.90 23.84 6.68
N ALA A 223 36.69 24.81 7.16
CA ALA A 223 36.24 25.80 8.14
C ALA A 223 35.21 26.75 7.50
N GLY A 224 34.00 26.85 8.09
CA GLY A 224 32.99 27.85 7.68
C GLY A 224 31.82 27.35 6.82
N THR A 225 31.83 26.09 6.37
CA THR A 225 30.64 25.35 5.89
C THR A 225 30.05 24.52 7.01
#